data_AF-A0A0D2XBB8-F1
#
_entry.id   AF-A0A0D2XBB8-F1
#
_cell.length_a   1.000
_cell.length_b   1.000
_cell.length_c   1.000
_cell.angle_alpha   90.00
_cell.angle_beta   90.00
_cell.angle_gamma   90.00
#
_symmetry.space_group_name_H-M   'P 1'
#
loop_
_entity.id
_entity.type
_entity.pdbx_description
1 polymer ?
#
loop_
_entity_poly.entity_id
_entity_poly.type
_entity_poly.pdbx_seq_one_letter_code
_entity_poly.pdbx_strand_id
1 'polypeptide(L)'
;MSKLPATTRTLVAPKKCLPAEYTVIEQPIPKITKPNQLLLRMKAVAINTGETQFASGQFDLLYKASNFPIPFGIEGSGVVVEIGPAVTEFKVGDAVYGMEFEKPHLSRPPAAWASTYAVTEPQFLHKKPDHVSFEEAAAVPALAVTAYQSIKRGLQLQGRDSLAGQTVYIPAALSASGNTAIQIARNYFGAEKIISTVSTPKMGLVEEYLPGMVTQLYDYKTQDIVKLIGRGTARSQSSMFAHINPFTGSSPVEEQFLLEMTIKITTAIISSSFGVRHGSSSSGCAGSTITCTGSGIGS
;
A
#
# COMPACT_ATOMS: atom_id res chain seq x y z
N MET A 1 -0.03 27.10 -17.70
CA MET A 1 0.11 26.28 -16.48
C MET A 1 -0.34 27.13 -15.30
N SER A 2 -1.20 26.61 -14.43
CA SER A 2 -1.54 27.32 -13.18
C SER A 2 -0.29 27.51 -12.35
N LYS A 3 -0.05 28.72 -11.83
CA LYS A 3 1.09 29.01 -10.95
C LYS A 3 1.04 28.07 -9.75
N LEU A 4 2.16 27.42 -9.43
CA LEU A 4 2.27 26.59 -8.23
C LEU A 4 2.02 27.45 -6.98
N PRO A 5 1.37 26.91 -5.93
CA PRO A 5 1.23 27.62 -4.67
C PRO A 5 2.59 27.89 -4.01
N ALA A 6 2.63 28.77 -3.01
CA ALA A 6 3.87 29.00 -2.25
C ALA A 6 4.17 27.83 -1.30
N THR A 7 3.13 27.16 -0.82
CA THR A 7 3.19 26.17 0.25
C THR A 7 2.48 24.86 -0.12
N THR A 8 2.88 23.79 0.57
CA THR A 8 2.25 22.47 0.56
C THR A 8 1.82 22.11 1.99
N ARG A 9 0.71 21.38 2.11
CA ARG A 9 0.26 20.80 3.37
C ARG A 9 0.77 19.37 3.46
N THR A 10 1.31 18.97 4.61
CA THR A 10 1.96 17.67 4.82
C THR A 10 1.50 17.05 6.14
N LEU A 11 1.07 15.79 6.10
CA LEU A 11 0.77 15.00 7.30
C LEU A 11 2.06 14.53 7.96
N VAL A 12 2.19 14.78 9.25
CA VAL A 12 3.38 14.43 10.03
C VAL A 12 3.02 13.83 11.39
N ALA A 13 3.96 13.05 11.93
CA ALA A 13 4.03 12.77 13.36
C ALA A 13 4.91 13.86 13.99
N PRO A 14 4.39 14.71 14.91
CA PRO A 14 5.18 15.79 15.51
C PRO A 14 6.17 15.31 16.58
N LYS A 15 5.98 14.09 17.10
CA LYS A 15 6.78 13.41 18.12
C LYS A 15 6.49 11.91 18.01
N LYS A 16 7.10 11.10 18.86
CA LYS A 16 6.69 9.69 19.01
C LYS A 16 5.24 9.65 19.48
N CYS A 17 4.34 9.17 18.63
CA CYS A 17 2.92 9.22 18.93
C CYS A 17 2.09 8.20 18.14
N LEU A 18 0.84 8.02 18.58
CA LEU A 18 -0.17 7.24 17.88
C LEU A 18 -0.92 8.11 16.86
N PRO A 19 -1.68 7.51 15.91
CA PRO A 19 -2.34 8.25 14.84
C PRO A 19 -3.24 9.42 15.25
N ALA A 20 -3.84 9.35 16.46
CA ALA A 20 -4.67 10.42 16.98
C ALA A 20 -3.93 11.76 17.20
N GLU A 21 -2.60 11.72 17.27
CA GLU A 21 -1.75 12.91 17.49
C GLU A 21 -1.01 13.36 16.22
N TYR A 22 -1.32 12.78 15.05
CA TYR A 22 -0.75 13.25 13.78
C TYR A 22 -1.31 14.62 13.44
N THR A 23 -0.48 15.48 12.86
CA THR A 23 -0.86 16.86 12.53
C THR A 23 -0.54 17.17 11.07
N VAL A 24 -1.25 18.15 10.51
CA VAL A 24 -0.93 18.69 9.20
C VAL A 24 -0.15 19.98 9.39
N ILE A 25 1.04 20.05 8.83
CA ILE A 25 1.87 21.27 8.79
C ILE A 25 1.80 21.90 7.41
N GLU A 26 2.05 23.21 7.36
CA GLU A 26 2.23 23.96 6.12
C GLU A 26 3.72 24.31 5.97
N GLN A 27 4.28 24.07 4.79
CA GLN A 27 5.69 24.30 4.51
C GLN A 27 5.88 24.74 3.04
N PRO A 28 7.02 25.32 2.67
CA PRO A 28 7.29 25.65 1.27
C PRO A 28 7.14 24.43 0.35
N ILE A 29 6.63 24.62 -0.87
CA ILE A 29 6.59 23.54 -1.86
C ILE A 29 8.01 23.02 -2.11
N PRO A 30 8.23 21.69 -2.08
CA PRO A 30 9.53 21.11 -2.41
C PRO A 30 9.89 21.42 -3.87
N LYS A 31 11.15 21.78 -4.10
CA LYS A 31 11.67 22.09 -5.44
C LYS A 31 12.44 20.91 -5.99
N ILE A 32 12.43 20.77 -7.32
CA ILE A 32 13.35 19.89 -8.03
C ILE A 32 14.77 20.41 -7.78
N THR A 33 15.61 19.57 -7.17
CA THR A 33 17.01 19.89 -6.84
C THR A 33 17.99 19.05 -7.64
N LYS A 34 17.53 17.97 -8.27
CA LYS A 34 18.33 17.09 -9.12
C LYS A 34 17.74 16.97 -10.52
N PRO A 35 18.58 16.76 -11.56
CA PRO A 35 18.11 16.64 -12.94
C PRO A 35 17.09 15.53 -13.19
N ASN A 36 17.15 14.44 -12.42
CA ASN A 36 16.32 13.23 -12.55
C ASN A 36 15.08 13.26 -11.64
N GLN A 37 14.72 14.41 -11.07
CA GLN A 37 13.55 14.54 -10.19
C GLN A 37 12.35 15.09 -10.95
N LEU A 38 11.16 14.86 -10.40
CA LEU A 38 9.91 15.45 -10.86
C LEU A 38 9.06 15.88 -9.66
N LEU A 39 8.18 16.84 -9.88
CA LEU A 39 7.22 17.32 -8.89
C LEU A 39 5.84 16.75 -9.21
N LEU A 40 5.22 16.14 -8.21
CA LEU A 40 3.86 15.63 -8.27
C LEU A 40 2.91 16.58 -7.53
N ARG A 41 1.70 16.74 -8.09
CA ARG A 41 0.51 17.14 -7.33
C ARG A 41 -0.22 15.88 -6.90
N MET A 42 -0.17 15.56 -5.62
CA MET A 42 -0.75 14.34 -5.08
C MET A 42 -2.28 14.41 -5.14
N LYS A 43 -2.89 13.24 -5.39
CA LYS A 43 -4.34 13.07 -5.46
C LYS A 43 -4.84 12.13 -4.37
N ALA A 44 -4.12 11.04 -4.15
CA ALA A 44 -4.38 10.11 -3.07
C ALA A 44 -3.07 9.53 -2.52
N VAL A 45 -3.09 9.14 -1.26
CA VAL A 45 -2.00 8.41 -0.58
C VAL A 45 -2.59 7.30 0.27
N ALA A 46 -1.84 6.21 0.39
CA ALA A 46 -2.13 5.17 1.35
C ALA A 46 -1.13 5.25 2.52
N ILE A 47 -1.64 5.02 3.73
CA ILE A 47 -0.84 5.01 4.96
C ILE A 47 -0.71 3.57 5.42
N ASN A 48 0.53 3.12 5.59
CA ASN A 48 0.85 1.75 5.93
C ASN A 48 1.10 1.57 7.44
N THR A 49 0.86 0.34 7.94
CA THR A 49 1.12 -0.01 9.34
C THR A 49 2.58 0.20 9.74
N GLY A 50 3.53 -0.04 8.82
CA GLY A 50 4.95 0.19 9.08
C GLY A 50 5.27 1.66 9.40
N GLU A 51 4.59 2.60 8.75
CA GLU A 51 4.77 4.03 9.00
C GLU A 51 4.24 4.43 10.38
N THR A 52 3.10 3.87 10.79
CA THR A 52 2.52 4.17 12.12
C THR A 52 3.35 3.56 13.25
N GLN A 53 3.91 2.36 13.04
CA GLN A 53 4.86 1.71 13.97
C GLN A 53 6.17 2.50 14.07
N PHE A 54 6.65 3.05 12.95
CA PHE A 54 7.83 3.91 12.93
C PHE A 54 7.57 5.21 13.72
N ALA A 55 6.44 5.86 13.44
CA ALA A 55 6.02 7.07 14.15
C ALA A 55 5.81 6.85 15.66
N SER A 56 5.39 5.65 16.10
CA SER A 56 5.20 5.34 17.52
C SER A 56 6.49 4.89 18.23
N GLY A 57 7.62 4.76 17.52
CA GLY A 57 8.90 4.30 18.09
C GLY A 57 9.02 2.79 18.27
N GLN A 58 8.11 1.97 17.73
CA GLN A 58 8.21 0.50 17.82
C GLN A 58 9.46 -0.05 17.11
N PHE A 59 10.03 0.75 16.21
CA PHE A 59 11.20 0.43 15.42
C PHE A 59 12.49 1.08 15.93
N ASP A 60 12.48 1.79 17.06
CA ASP A 60 13.63 2.58 17.55
C ASP A 60 14.92 1.75 17.74
N LEU A 61 14.78 0.48 18.12
CA LEU A 61 15.91 -0.44 18.30
C LEU A 61 16.60 -0.81 16.98
N LEU A 62 15.85 -0.78 15.87
CA LEU A 62 16.34 -1.11 14.53
C LEU A 62 16.70 0.16 13.75
N TYR A 63 16.00 1.24 14.03
CA TYR A 63 16.03 2.49 13.28
C TYR A 63 15.88 3.64 14.27
N LYS A 64 16.97 4.35 14.58
CA LYS A 64 16.88 5.55 15.43
C LYS A 64 16.07 6.62 14.68
N ALA A 65 14.78 6.75 14.96
CA ALA A 65 13.96 7.85 14.47
C ALA A 65 14.52 9.15 15.06
N SER A 66 15.40 9.82 14.32
CA SER A 66 16.26 10.85 14.93
C SER A 66 15.67 12.26 14.84
N ASN A 67 14.80 12.55 13.87
CA ASN A 67 14.36 13.91 13.58
C ASN A 67 12.83 13.99 13.38
N PHE A 68 12.14 14.61 14.33
CA PHE A 68 10.75 15.01 14.21
C PHE A 68 10.65 16.47 13.70
N PRO A 69 9.56 16.86 13.02
CA PRO A 69 8.42 16.03 12.63
C PRO A 69 8.76 15.01 11.53
N ILE A 70 8.17 13.82 11.58
CA ILE A 70 8.36 12.77 10.56
C ILE A 70 7.18 12.83 9.59
N PRO A 71 7.42 13.06 8.28
CA PRO A 71 6.35 13.06 7.30
C PRO A 71 5.96 11.65 6.87
N PHE A 72 4.69 11.50 6.50
CA PHE A 72 4.09 10.25 6.04
C PHE A 72 4.00 10.15 4.51
N GLY A 73 3.63 8.97 4.04
CA GLY A 73 3.37 8.65 2.65
C GLY A 73 4.64 8.15 1.99
N ILE A 74 4.75 6.83 1.91
CA ILE A 74 5.73 6.14 1.06
C ILE A 74 5.12 5.75 -0.29
N GLU A 75 3.80 5.78 -0.43
CA GLU A 75 3.11 5.44 -1.67
C GLU A 75 1.91 6.35 -1.92
N GLY A 76 1.49 6.41 -3.17
CA GLY A 76 0.37 7.24 -3.57
C GLY A 76 0.23 7.40 -5.07
N SER A 77 -0.66 8.30 -5.46
CA SER A 77 -0.95 8.61 -6.85
C SER A 77 -1.19 10.11 -7.03
N GLY A 78 -0.85 10.62 -8.21
CA GLY A 78 -0.83 12.05 -8.47
C GLY A 78 -0.65 12.39 -9.94
N VAL A 79 -0.47 13.67 -10.21
CA VAL A 79 -0.23 14.20 -11.55
C VAL A 79 1.12 14.90 -11.58
N VAL A 80 1.93 14.61 -12.60
CA VAL A 80 3.21 15.30 -12.82
C VAL A 80 2.94 16.77 -13.15
N VAL A 81 3.54 17.69 -12.40
CA VAL A 81 3.38 19.15 -12.60
C VAL A 81 4.67 19.86 -13.00
N GLU A 82 5.83 19.26 -12.72
CA GLU A 82 7.14 19.75 -13.16
C GLU A 82 8.09 18.55 -13.34
N ILE A 83 9.03 18.65 -14.28
CA ILE A 83 10.06 17.62 -14.53
C ILE A 83 11.44 18.26 -14.59
N GLY A 84 12.43 17.54 -14.08
CA GLY A 84 13.83 17.89 -14.22
C GLY A 84 14.34 17.59 -15.64
N PRO A 85 15.44 18.24 -16.06
CA PRO A 85 15.94 18.15 -17.44
C PRO A 85 16.43 16.78 -17.88
N ALA A 86 16.64 15.83 -16.96
CA ALA A 86 17.05 14.46 -17.28
C ALA A 86 15.90 13.44 -17.21
N VAL A 87 14.67 13.88 -16.93
CA VAL A 87 13.48 12.99 -16.94
C VAL A 87 12.98 12.84 -18.37
N THR A 88 12.86 11.59 -18.85
CA THR A 88 12.47 11.28 -20.24
C THR A 88 11.22 10.41 -20.35
N GLU A 89 10.90 9.68 -19.28
CA GLU A 89 9.88 8.64 -19.22
C GLU A 89 8.48 9.22 -18.92
N PHE A 90 8.44 10.43 -18.36
CA PHE A 90 7.23 11.13 -17.93
C PHE A 90 7.20 12.56 -18.47
N LYS A 91 5.98 13.09 -18.64
CA LYS A 91 5.75 14.50 -18.99
C LYS A 91 4.75 15.14 -18.03
N VAL A 92 4.78 16.48 -17.98
CA VAL A 92 3.77 17.26 -17.25
C VAL A 92 2.37 16.88 -17.74
N GLY A 93 1.48 16.61 -16.79
CA GLY A 93 0.11 16.15 -17.02
C GLY A 93 -0.07 14.64 -16.93
N ASP A 94 1.00 13.83 -16.93
CA ASP A 94 0.87 12.39 -16.75
C ASP A 94 0.27 12.06 -15.37
N ALA A 95 -0.73 11.17 -15.36
CA ALA A 95 -1.25 10.57 -14.14
C ALA A 95 -0.38 9.38 -13.76
N VAL A 96 0.12 9.38 -12.53
CA VAL A 96 1.10 8.41 -12.03
C VAL A 96 0.69 7.85 -10.68
N TYR A 97 1.23 6.69 -10.35
CA TYR A 97 1.15 6.07 -9.03
C TYR A 97 2.47 5.34 -8.74
N GLY A 98 2.72 5.01 -7.48
CA GLY A 98 3.90 4.24 -7.12
C GLY A 98 4.21 4.24 -5.63
N MET A 99 5.44 3.82 -5.31
CA MET A 99 5.96 3.77 -3.95
C MET A 99 7.44 4.18 -3.95
N GLU A 100 7.78 5.16 -3.13
CA GLU A 100 9.16 5.57 -2.87
C GLU A 100 9.68 4.86 -1.62
N PHE A 101 10.45 3.80 -1.87
CA PHE A 101 11.05 3.00 -0.83
C PHE A 101 12.40 2.45 -1.32
N GLU A 102 13.48 2.85 -0.64
CA GLU A 102 14.85 2.48 -1.01
C GLU A 102 15.56 1.70 0.11
N LYS A 103 16.45 0.80 -0.28
CA LYS A 103 17.31 0.02 0.63
C LYS A 103 18.77 0.51 0.58
N PRO A 104 19.50 0.52 1.70
CA PRO A 104 19.03 0.18 3.05
C PRO A 104 17.96 1.15 3.53
N HIS A 105 17.03 0.68 4.35
CA HIS A 105 15.96 1.53 4.88
C HIS A 105 16.59 2.76 5.56
N LEU A 106 16.02 3.94 5.32
CA LEU A 106 16.54 5.25 5.74
C LEU A 106 17.81 5.75 5.02
N SER A 107 18.18 5.15 3.88
CA SER A 107 19.20 5.72 2.96
C SER A 107 18.79 7.07 2.38
N ARG A 108 17.48 7.36 2.36
CA ARG A 108 16.89 8.63 1.96
C ARG A 108 16.07 9.23 3.11
N PRO A 109 15.86 10.56 3.13
CA PRO A 109 14.78 11.18 3.90
C PRO A 109 13.43 10.51 3.57
N PRO A 110 12.46 10.47 4.51
CA PRO A 110 11.13 9.96 4.23
C PRO A 110 10.49 10.70 3.05
N ALA A 111 9.84 9.96 2.15
CA ALA A 111 9.35 10.48 0.85
C ALA A 111 8.34 11.63 0.99
N ALA A 112 7.60 11.69 2.11
CA ALA A 112 6.64 12.74 2.42
C ALA A 112 5.49 12.84 1.39
N TRP A 113 5.10 11.75 0.75
CA TRP A 113 4.05 11.77 -0.27
C TRP A 113 2.66 12.08 0.29
N ALA A 114 2.44 11.94 1.61
CA ALA A 114 1.26 12.46 2.31
C ALA A 114 1.31 14.00 2.42
N SER A 115 1.58 14.64 1.29
CA SER A 115 1.65 16.07 1.06
C SER A 115 0.81 16.44 -0.15
N THR A 116 0.36 17.69 -0.26
CA THR A 116 -0.33 18.13 -1.49
C THR A 116 0.59 18.15 -2.73
N TYR A 117 1.89 18.35 -2.51
CA TYR A 117 2.94 18.27 -3.51
C TYR A 117 4.15 17.54 -2.95
N ALA A 118 4.75 16.66 -3.76
CA ALA A 118 5.92 15.87 -3.39
C ALA A 118 6.90 15.77 -4.57
N VAL A 119 8.20 15.81 -4.28
CA VAL A 119 9.25 15.56 -5.27
C VAL A 119 9.68 14.10 -5.18
N THR A 120 9.81 13.45 -6.33
CA THR A 120 10.31 12.07 -6.41
C THR A 120 11.11 11.85 -7.69
N GLU A 121 11.50 10.60 -7.96
CA GLU A 121 12.28 10.18 -9.13
C GLU A 121 11.49 9.18 -9.98
N PRO A 122 11.70 9.15 -11.32
CA PRO A 122 10.99 8.26 -12.24
C PRO A 122 10.96 6.78 -11.85
N GLN A 123 12.03 6.26 -11.24
CA GLN A 123 12.15 4.85 -10.85
C GLN A 123 11.11 4.39 -9.82
N PHE A 124 10.46 5.32 -9.09
CA PHE A 124 9.43 5.01 -8.11
C PHE A 124 8.01 5.10 -8.66
N LEU A 125 7.86 5.39 -9.95
CA LEU A 125 6.59 5.73 -10.56
C LEU A 125 6.25 4.88 -11.77
N HIS A 126 4.95 4.69 -11.93
CA HIS A 126 4.33 4.04 -13.06
C HIS A 126 3.17 4.91 -13.54
N LYS A 127 2.83 4.79 -14.82
CA LYS A 127 1.64 5.46 -15.36
C LYS A 127 0.39 4.82 -14.78
N LYS A 128 -0.52 5.65 -14.26
CA LYS A 128 -1.81 5.19 -13.75
C LYS A 128 -2.67 4.75 -14.95
N PRO A 129 -3.24 3.54 -14.96
CA PRO A 129 -4.20 3.15 -15.99
C PRO A 129 -5.42 4.07 -15.96
N ASP A 130 -5.95 4.41 -17.13
CA ASP A 130 -7.01 5.43 -17.25
C ASP A 130 -8.32 5.02 -16.56
N HIS A 131 -8.62 3.72 -16.52
CA HIS A 131 -9.85 3.16 -15.94
C HIS A 131 -9.82 3.03 -14.40
N VAL A 132 -8.75 3.48 -13.76
CA VAL A 132 -8.50 3.33 -12.32
C VAL A 132 -8.53 4.71 -11.67
N SER A 133 -9.24 4.88 -10.57
CA SER A 133 -9.21 6.11 -9.78
C SER A 133 -7.83 6.36 -9.15
N PHE A 134 -7.58 7.58 -8.68
CA PHE A 134 -6.34 7.87 -7.97
C PHE A 134 -6.28 7.11 -6.65
N GLU A 135 -7.40 7.00 -5.94
CA GLU A 135 -7.56 6.29 -4.68
C GLU A 135 -7.23 4.80 -4.83
N GLU A 136 -7.78 4.16 -5.87
CA GLU A 136 -7.48 2.75 -6.17
C GLU A 136 -6.00 2.56 -6.50
N ALA A 137 -5.43 3.42 -7.35
CA ALA A 137 -4.03 3.32 -7.74
C ALA A 137 -3.07 3.55 -6.56
N ALA A 138 -3.42 4.43 -5.62
CA ALA A 138 -2.61 4.71 -4.43
C ALA A 138 -2.58 3.55 -3.43
N ALA A 139 -3.58 2.67 -3.45
CA ALA A 139 -3.75 1.60 -2.46
C ALA A 139 -3.06 0.27 -2.83
N VAL A 140 -2.38 0.20 -3.97
CA VAL A 140 -1.82 -1.04 -4.55
C VAL A 140 -0.31 -1.23 -4.28
N PRO A 141 0.57 -0.24 -4.50
CA PRO A 141 2.01 -0.47 -4.66
C PRO A 141 2.69 -1.28 -3.54
N ALA A 142 2.61 -0.81 -2.31
CA ALA A 142 3.33 -1.39 -1.18
C ALA A 142 2.88 -2.81 -0.89
N LEU A 143 1.57 -3.06 -0.92
CA LEU A 143 0.99 -4.37 -0.65
C LEU A 143 1.25 -5.36 -1.78
N ALA A 144 1.16 -4.92 -3.03
CA ALA A 144 1.44 -5.76 -4.19
C ALA A 144 2.90 -6.21 -4.22
N VAL A 145 3.83 -5.26 -4.05
CA VAL A 145 5.27 -5.53 -4.02
C VAL A 145 5.62 -6.43 -2.83
N THR A 146 5.04 -6.18 -1.66
CA THR A 146 5.27 -7.01 -0.45
C THR A 146 4.78 -8.44 -0.67
N ALA A 147 3.53 -8.62 -1.11
CA ALA A 147 2.95 -9.93 -1.33
C ALA A 147 3.70 -10.73 -2.41
N TYR A 148 4.02 -10.10 -3.54
CA TYR A 148 4.81 -10.70 -4.60
C TYR A 148 6.17 -11.18 -4.10
N GLN A 149 6.94 -10.31 -3.44
CA GLN A 149 8.26 -10.65 -2.93
C GLN A 149 8.21 -11.75 -1.88
N SER A 150 7.24 -11.71 -0.95
CA SER A 150 7.07 -12.75 0.08
C SER A 150 6.78 -14.11 -0.54
N ILE A 151 5.84 -14.19 -1.50
CA ILE A 151 5.51 -15.44 -2.18
C ILE A 151 6.71 -15.94 -2.98
N LYS A 152 7.32 -15.08 -3.80
CA LYS A 152 8.49 -15.41 -4.63
C LYS A 152 9.65 -15.92 -3.77
N ARG A 153 9.95 -15.26 -2.66
CA ARG A 153 11.01 -15.69 -1.74
C ARG A 153 10.70 -17.03 -1.10
N GLY A 154 9.46 -17.25 -0.68
CA GLY A 154 9.00 -18.54 -0.13
C GLY A 154 9.15 -19.68 -1.14
N LEU A 155 8.82 -19.45 -2.41
CA LEU A 155 9.01 -20.40 -3.50
C LEU A 155 10.49 -20.71 -3.76
N GLN A 156 11.33 -19.68 -3.83
CA GLN A 156 12.78 -19.85 -4.02
C GLN A 156 13.42 -20.69 -2.92
N LEU A 157 13.07 -20.45 -1.66
CA LEU A 157 13.55 -21.24 -0.52
C LEU A 157 13.14 -22.71 -0.59
N GLN A 158 12.11 -23.02 -1.38
CA GLN A 158 11.63 -24.38 -1.61
C GLN A 158 12.14 -24.97 -2.94
N GLY A 159 12.98 -24.25 -3.69
CA GLY A 159 13.43 -24.67 -5.03
C GLY A 159 12.29 -24.70 -6.05
N ARG A 160 11.32 -23.78 -5.93
CA ARG A 160 10.13 -23.67 -6.79
C ARG A 160 10.02 -22.28 -7.40
N ASP A 161 9.22 -22.18 -8.44
CA ASP A 161 8.86 -20.94 -9.15
C ASP A 161 7.34 -20.69 -9.21
N SER A 162 6.51 -21.69 -8.86
CA SER A 162 5.05 -21.63 -8.91
C SER A 162 4.36 -22.32 -7.72
N LEU A 163 3.09 -21.95 -7.49
CA LEU A 163 2.18 -22.54 -6.50
C LEU A 163 1.23 -23.59 -7.12
N ALA A 164 1.45 -23.99 -8.38
CA ALA A 164 0.64 -25.02 -9.03
C ALA A 164 0.68 -26.34 -8.23
N GLY A 165 -0.50 -26.95 -8.05
CA GLY A 165 -0.67 -28.15 -7.23
C GLY A 165 -0.39 -27.98 -5.72
N GLN A 166 -0.08 -26.77 -5.25
CA GLN A 166 0.11 -26.49 -3.82
C GLN A 166 -1.19 -26.03 -3.16
N THR A 167 -1.36 -26.38 -1.89
CA THR A 167 -2.36 -25.76 -1.01
C THR A 167 -1.70 -24.64 -0.22
N VAL A 168 -2.27 -23.44 -0.34
CA VAL A 168 -1.70 -22.21 0.21
C VAL A 168 -2.63 -21.66 1.27
N TYR A 169 -2.07 -21.35 2.45
CA TYR A 169 -2.83 -20.68 3.50
C TYR A 169 -2.46 -19.20 3.57
N ILE A 170 -3.43 -18.34 3.26
CA ILE A 170 -3.31 -16.88 3.31
C ILE A 170 -4.37 -16.37 4.30
N PRO A 171 -4.01 -15.98 5.54
CA PRO A 171 -5.00 -15.54 6.53
C PRO A 171 -5.60 -14.18 6.18
N ALA A 172 -6.74 -13.86 6.83
CA ALA A 172 -7.37 -12.54 6.77
C ALA A 172 -7.73 -12.09 5.33
N ALA A 173 -8.56 -12.87 4.63
CA ALA A 173 -8.90 -12.67 3.21
C ALA A 173 -9.27 -11.21 2.86
N LEU A 174 -10.05 -10.57 3.72
CA LEU A 174 -10.54 -9.19 3.53
C LEU A 174 -9.70 -8.14 4.24
N SER A 175 -8.44 -8.42 4.53
CA SER A 175 -7.44 -7.41 4.86
C SER A 175 -6.75 -6.93 3.58
N ALA A 176 -6.19 -5.71 3.60
CA ALA A 176 -5.52 -5.17 2.42
C ALA A 176 -4.35 -6.08 1.95
N SER A 177 -3.59 -6.66 2.88
CA SER A 177 -2.52 -7.61 2.58
C SER A 177 -3.04 -8.98 2.14
N GLY A 178 -4.02 -9.54 2.85
CA GLY A 178 -4.60 -10.84 2.52
C GLY A 178 -5.26 -10.86 1.14
N ASN A 179 -6.07 -9.84 0.85
CA ASN A 179 -6.75 -9.70 -0.43
C ASN A 179 -5.76 -9.61 -1.60
N THR A 180 -4.75 -8.75 -1.46
CA THR A 180 -3.70 -8.58 -2.47
C THR A 180 -2.90 -9.87 -2.66
N ALA A 181 -2.52 -10.54 -1.56
CA ALA A 181 -1.76 -11.79 -1.62
C ALA A 181 -2.55 -12.95 -2.25
N ILE A 182 -3.86 -13.05 -2.00
CA ILE A 182 -4.73 -14.07 -2.62
C ILE A 182 -4.74 -13.89 -4.14
N GLN A 183 -4.96 -12.66 -4.60
CA GLN A 183 -5.00 -12.36 -6.04
C GLN A 183 -3.67 -12.68 -6.72
N ILE A 184 -2.55 -12.25 -6.11
CA ILE A 184 -1.20 -12.53 -6.63
C ILE A 184 -0.90 -14.03 -6.62
N ALA A 185 -1.20 -14.73 -5.52
CA ALA A 185 -1.01 -16.17 -5.44
C ALA A 185 -1.79 -16.90 -6.54
N ARG A 186 -3.06 -16.52 -6.75
CA ARG A 186 -3.96 -17.13 -7.74
C ARG A 186 -3.50 -16.87 -9.17
N ASN A 187 -3.43 -15.60 -9.58
CA ASN A 187 -3.31 -15.28 -11.00
C ASN A 187 -1.85 -15.14 -11.47
N TYR A 188 -0.88 -14.85 -10.58
CA TYR A 188 0.54 -14.79 -10.95
C TYR A 188 1.24 -16.13 -10.72
N PHE A 189 1.08 -16.70 -9.52
CA PHE A 189 1.81 -17.92 -9.14
C PHE A 189 1.03 -19.22 -9.37
N GLY A 190 -0.22 -19.14 -9.85
CA GLY A 190 -1.01 -20.33 -10.22
C GLY A 190 -1.54 -21.14 -9.03
N ALA A 191 -1.81 -20.51 -7.89
CA ALA A 191 -2.36 -21.19 -6.72
C ALA A 191 -3.81 -21.65 -6.97
N GLU A 192 -4.01 -22.97 -7.04
CA GLU A 192 -5.34 -23.56 -7.27
C GLU A 192 -6.15 -23.69 -5.99
N LYS A 193 -5.49 -23.98 -4.87
CA LYS A 193 -6.12 -24.25 -3.56
C LYS A 193 -5.68 -23.21 -2.54
N ILE A 194 -6.55 -22.24 -2.30
CA ILE A 194 -6.34 -21.17 -1.32
C ILE A 194 -7.27 -21.38 -0.12
N ILE A 195 -6.66 -21.52 1.05
CA ILE A 195 -7.36 -21.53 2.34
C ILE A 195 -7.18 -20.15 2.96
N SER A 196 -8.26 -19.56 3.46
CA SER A 196 -8.22 -18.27 4.15
C SER A 196 -9.13 -18.21 5.36
N THR A 197 -9.02 -17.11 6.10
CA THR A 197 -9.84 -16.84 7.29
C THR A 197 -10.41 -15.44 7.25
N VAL A 198 -11.59 -15.28 7.84
CA VAL A 198 -12.19 -13.99 8.18
C VAL A 198 -12.97 -14.12 9.49
N SER A 199 -13.46 -13.01 10.04
CA SER A 199 -14.38 -13.03 11.19
C SER A 199 -15.80 -13.35 10.72
N THR A 200 -16.63 -13.93 11.59
CA THR A 200 -18.05 -14.29 11.31
C THR A 200 -18.81 -13.28 10.43
N PRO A 201 -18.84 -11.96 10.74
CA PRO A 201 -19.64 -11.00 9.95
C PRO A 201 -19.13 -10.77 8.53
N LYS A 202 -17.89 -11.17 8.24
CA LYS A 202 -17.19 -10.96 6.98
C LYS A 202 -17.24 -12.17 6.05
N MET A 203 -17.75 -13.31 6.52
CA MET A 203 -17.77 -14.56 5.75
C MET A 203 -18.47 -14.40 4.40
N GLY A 204 -19.63 -13.73 4.37
CA GLY A 204 -20.40 -13.52 3.13
C GLY A 204 -19.76 -12.54 2.14
N LEU A 205 -18.90 -11.63 2.63
CA LEU A 205 -18.24 -10.63 1.79
C LEU A 205 -17.06 -11.21 0.98
N VAL A 206 -16.59 -12.41 1.33
CA VAL A 206 -15.45 -13.03 0.62
C VAL A 206 -15.84 -13.40 -0.81
N GLU A 207 -17.06 -13.87 -1.07
CA GLU A 207 -17.44 -14.18 -2.46
C GLU A 207 -17.70 -12.91 -3.28
N GLU A 208 -18.20 -11.84 -2.65
CA GLU A 208 -18.37 -10.54 -3.30
C GLU A 208 -17.02 -9.93 -3.73
N TYR A 209 -16.03 -10.03 -2.85
CA TYR A 209 -14.72 -9.40 -3.04
C TYR A 209 -13.65 -10.35 -3.55
N LEU A 210 -13.79 -11.66 -3.51
CA LEU A 210 -12.77 -12.60 -3.98
C LEU A 210 -13.45 -13.78 -4.70
N PRO A 211 -14.31 -13.50 -5.71
CA PRO A 211 -15.21 -14.49 -6.29
C PRO A 211 -14.42 -15.69 -6.82
N GLY A 212 -14.72 -16.88 -6.27
CA GLY A 212 -14.05 -18.13 -6.64
C GLY A 212 -12.54 -18.20 -6.38
N MET A 213 -11.95 -17.24 -5.66
CA MET A 213 -10.51 -17.25 -5.37
C MET A 213 -10.16 -18.02 -4.09
N VAL A 214 -11.06 -18.03 -3.10
CA VAL A 214 -10.85 -18.74 -1.83
C VAL A 214 -11.56 -20.08 -1.88
N THR A 215 -10.79 -21.17 -1.93
CA THR A 215 -11.34 -22.53 -2.01
C THR A 215 -11.89 -23.06 -0.69
N GLN A 216 -11.33 -22.60 0.42
CA GLN A 216 -11.80 -22.93 1.77
C GLN A 216 -11.69 -21.71 2.66
N LEU A 217 -12.79 -21.36 3.32
CA LEU A 217 -12.87 -20.20 4.19
C LEU A 217 -13.28 -20.64 5.59
N TYR A 218 -12.54 -20.17 6.59
CA TYR A 218 -12.85 -20.44 7.99
C TYR A 218 -13.12 -19.16 8.77
N ASP A 219 -14.05 -19.25 9.71
CA ASP A 219 -14.28 -18.23 10.71
C ASP A 219 -13.32 -18.43 11.90
N TYR A 220 -12.28 -17.59 11.96
CA TYR A 220 -11.27 -17.71 13.02
C TYR A 220 -11.79 -17.36 14.42
N LYS A 221 -13.01 -16.83 14.56
CA LYS A 221 -13.63 -16.54 15.87
C LYS A 221 -14.33 -17.75 16.46
N THR A 222 -14.81 -18.65 15.63
CA THR A 222 -15.64 -19.79 16.05
C THR A 222 -14.98 -21.13 15.80
N GLN A 223 -13.89 -21.15 15.02
CA GLN A 223 -13.23 -22.39 14.59
C GLN A 223 -11.75 -22.41 14.98
N ASP A 224 -11.27 -23.58 15.42
CA ASP A 224 -9.84 -23.84 15.63
C ASP A 224 -9.15 -24.12 14.29
N ILE A 225 -8.57 -23.07 13.73
CA ILE A 225 -7.91 -23.09 12.43
C ILE A 225 -6.71 -24.04 12.41
N VAL A 226 -5.95 -24.13 13.50
CA VAL A 226 -4.76 -24.98 13.57
C VAL A 226 -5.17 -26.45 13.51
N LYS A 227 -6.25 -26.81 14.22
CA LYS A 227 -6.82 -28.16 14.18
C LYS A 227 -7.43 -28.49 12.82
N LEU A 228 -8.16 -27.54 12.21
CA LEU A 228 -8.87 -27.77 10.94
C LEU A 228 -7.95 -27.87 9.74
N ILE A 229 -6.96 -26.99 9.65
CA ILE A 229 -5.97 -27.06 8.58
C ILE A 229 -5.06 -28.25 8.84
N GLY A 230 -4.61 -28.45 10.08
CA GLY A 230 -3.61 -29.45 10.45
C GLY A 230 -2.19 -28.92 10.31
N ARG A 231 -1.24 -29.48 11.08
CA ARG A 231 0.17 -29.07 10.99
C ARG A 231 0.78 -29.64 9.71
N GLY A 232 1.40 -28.78 8.89
CA GLY A 232 2.15 -29.18 7.69
C GLY A 232 1.31 -29.42 6.43
N THR A 233 -0.02 -29.28 6.50
CA THR A 233 -0.97 -29.49 5.40
C THR A 233 -1.14 -28.28 4.48
N ALA A 234 -0.99 -27.08 5.04
CA ALA A 234 -0.90 -25.83 4.30
C ALA A 234 0.32 -25.05 4.78
N ARG A 235 1.11 -24.55 3.83
CA ARG A 235 2.29 -23.74 4.16
C ARG A 235 1.83 -22.29 4.35
N SER A 236 2.06 -21.77 5.55
CA SER A 236 1.63 -20.42 5.93
C SER A 236 2.59 -19.37 5.38
N GLN A 237 2.05 -18.31 4.80
CA GLN A 237 2.78 -17.08 4.44
C GLN A 237 2.96 -16.12 5.63
N SER A 238 2.69 -16.56 6.88
CA SER A 238 2.61 -15.68 8.05
C SER A 238 3.93 -15.05 8.52
N SER A 239 5.08 -15.37 7.90
CA SER A 239 6.34 -14.65 8.15
C SER A 239 6.39 -13.31 7.39
N MET A 240 5.41 -12.44 7.61
CA MET A 240 5.24 -11.19 6.87
C MET A 240 6.15 -10.04 7.35
N PHE A 241 7.04 -10.26 8.33
CA PHE A 241 7.91 -9.19 8.86
C PHE A 241 9.38 -9.56 9.10
N ALA A 242 9.82 -10.79 8.81
CA ALA A 242 11.20 -11.19 9.15
C ALA A 242 12.21 -11.00 8.00
N HIS A 243 11.82 -11.18 6.73
CA HIS A 243 12.79 -11.19 5.62
C HIS A 243 12.18 -10.71 4.30
N ILE A 244 11.97 -9.39 4.16
CA ILE A 244 11.76 -8.77 2.85
C ILE A 244 13.14 -8.45 2.25
N ASN A 245 13.57 -9.20 1.24
CA ASN A 245 14.70 -8.91 0.33
C ASN A 245 14.41 -9.65 -1.00
N PRO A 246 14.84 -9.20 -2.21
CA PRO A 246 15.59 -7.99 -2.59
C PRO A 246 15.21 -7.38 -3.99
N PHE A 247 16.01 -6.41 -4.45
CA PHE A 247 16.26 -6.00 -5.85
C PHE A 247 15.16 -5.32 -6.69
N THR A 248 15.51 -4.12 -7.16
CA THR A 248 14.96 -3.42 -8.32
C THR A 248 15.05 -4.34 -9.55
N GLY A 249 13.92 -4.71 -10.13
CA GLY A 249 13.93 -5.60 -11.29
C GLY A 249 12.64 -6.31 -11.65
N SER A 250 11.48 -5.95 -11.07
CA SER A 250 10.22 -6.27 -11.74
C SER A 250 10.21 -5.53 -13.07
N SER A 251 9.98 -6.26 -14.16
CA SER A 251 9.81 -5.60 -15.45
C SER A 251 8.54 -4.73 -15.41
N PRO A 252 8.45 -3.64 -16.19
CA PRO A 252 7.24 -2.82 -16.28
C PRO A 252 5.96 -3.64 -16.59
N VAL A 253 6.11 -4.80 -17.22
CA VAL A 253 5.03 -5.75 -17.53
C VAL A 253 4.56 -6.50 -16.28
N GLU A 254 5.46 -6.89 -15.38
CA GLU A 254 5.10 -7.57 -14.12
C GLU A 254 4.34 -6.62 -13.19
N GLU A 255 4.74 -5.35 -13.11
CA GLU A 255 4.06 -4.36 -12.25
C GLU A 255 2.69 -3.96 -12.79
N GLN A 256 2.55 -3.80 -14.11
CA GLN A 256 1.26 -3.51 -14.74
C GLN A 256 0.27 -4.68 -14.62
N PHE A 257 0.76 -5.93 -14.63
CA PHE A 257 -0.05 -7.11 -14.37
C PHE A 257 -0.49 -7.22 -12.90
N LEU A 258 0.41 -6.96 -11.93
CA LEU A 258 0.07 -6.91 -10.50
C LEU A 258 -0.97 -5.81 -10.20
N LEU A 259 -0.91 -4.72 -10.95
CA LEU A 259 -1.84 -3.60 -10.88
C LEU A 259 -3.24 -3.98 -11.38
N GLU A 260 -3.37 -4.49 -12.61
CA GLU A 260 -4.67 -4.92 -13.17
C GLU A 260 -5.35 -6.00 -12.31
N MET A 261 -4.56 -6.82 -11.62
CA MET A 261 -5.06 -7.84 -10.71
C MET A 261 -5.51 -7.29 -9.36
N THR A 262 -4.73 -6.41 -8.71
CA THR A 262 -5.02 -5.97 -7.33
C THR A 262 -6.23 -5.01 -7.29
N ILE A 263 -6.48 -4.30 -8.38
CA ILE A 263 -7.43 -3.17 -8.43
C ILE A 263 -8.89 -3.58 -8.36
N LYS A 264 -9.29 -4.78 -8.83
CA LYS A 264 -10.72 -5.10 -8.93
C LYS A 264 -11.45 -5.06 -7.57
N ILE A 265 -10.75 -5.10 -6.44
CA ILE A 265 -11.36 -5.33 -5.12
C ILE A 265 -10.84 -4.41 -4.01
N THR A 266 -9.64 -3.83 -4.08
CA THR A 266 -9.18 -2.87 -3.04
C THR A 266 -10.17 -1.68 -2.90
N THR A 267 -10.88 -1.35 -3.97
CA THR A 267 -12.00 -0.39 -4.04
C THR A 267 -13.17 -0.70 -3.10
N ALA A 268 -13.43 -1.97 -2.85
CA ALA A 268 -14.68 -2.40 -2.24
C ALA A 268 -14.63 -2.41 -0.69
N ILE A 269 -13.43 -2.58 -0.13
CA ILE A 269 -13.18 -2.37 1.31
C ILE A 269 -13.17 -0.87 1.65
N ILE A 270 -12.68 -0.02 0.73
CA ILE A 270 -12.72 1.43 0.91
C ILE A 270 -14.18 1.92 0.87
N SER A 271 -15.02 1.49 -0.07
CA SER A 271 -16.41 1.96 -0.15
C SER A 271 -17.32 1.45 0.98
N SER A 272 -17.16 0.19 1.41
CA SER A 272 -17.99 -0.40 2.48
C SER A 272 -17.64 0.09 3.89
N SER A 273 -16.49 0.75 4.07
CA SER A 273 -16.10 1.39 5.35
C SER A 273 -16.66 2.81 5.52
N PHE A 274 -17.27 3.41 4.48
CA PHE A 274 -17.81 4.79 4.50
C PHE A 274 -19.34 4.86 4.43
N GLY A 275 -20.05 3.90 5.04
CA GLY A 275 -21.44 4.09 5.43
C GLY A 275 -21.54 5.08 6.59
N VAL A 276 -21.59 6.39 6.31
CA VAL A 276 -21.86 7.43 7.31
C VAL A 276 -23.25 7.19 7.89
N ARG A 277 -23.33 6.63 9.11
CA ARG A 277 -24.46 6.85 10.01
C ARG A 277 -23.97 7.70 11.17
N HIS A 278 -24.55 8.88 11.32
CA HIS A 278 -24.43 9.67 12.54
C HIS A 278 -24.93 8.82 13.73
N GLY A 279 -24.05 8.51 14.66
CA GLY A 279 -24.38 7.77 15.87
C GLY A 279 -23.13 7.48 16.70
N SER A 280 -23.17 7.89 17.96
CA SER A 280 -22.09 7.89 18.94
C SER A 280 -21.54 6.51 19.34
N SER A 281 -20.26 6.53 19.74
CA SER A 281 -19.53 5.64 20.68
C SER A 281 -18.63 4.50 20.15
N SER A 282 -17.35 4.64 20.52
CA SER A 282 -16.27 3.69 20.87
C SER A 282 -15.80 2.55 19.93
N SER A 283 -14.46 2.55 19.79
CA SER A 283 -13.50 1.43 19.62
C SER A 283 -13.16 0.90 18.20
N GLY A 284 -11.94 1.26 17.75
CA GLY A 284 -10.91 0.38 17.19
C GLY A 284 -11.14 -0.38 15.87
N CYS A 285 -10.57 0.12 14.76
CA CYS A 285 -9.73 -0.65 13.82
C CYS A 285 -9.16 0.27 12.70
N ALA A 286 -7.97 -0.09 12.23
CA ALA A 286 -7.07 0.69 11.39
C ALA A 286 -7.42 0.69 9.89
N GLY A 287 -7.03 1.78 9.21
CA GLY A 287 -7.06 1.93 7.75
C GLY A 287 -7.79 3.18 7.29
N SER A 288 -7.23 4.37 7.54
CA SER A 288 -7.85 5.64 7.15
C SER A 288 -7.29 6.08 5.80
N THR A 289 -8.12 6.12 4.76
CA THR A 289 -7.80 6.88 3.52
C THR A 289 -8.11 8.34 3.80
N ILE A 290 -7.09 9.22 3.73
CA ILE A 290 -7.28 10.66 3.89
C ILE A 290 -7.43 11.25 2.48
N THR A 291 -8.64 11.70 2.14
CA THR A 291 -8.89 12.46 0.91
C THR A 291 -8.52 13.92 1.14
N CYS A 292 -7.54 14.43 0.38
CA CYS A 292 -7.22 15.86 0.36
C CYS A 292 -8.27 16.61 -0.46
N THR A 293 -9.41 16.97 0.14
CA THR A 293 -10.36 17.88 -0.49
C THR A 293 -9.89 19.33 -0.28
N GLY A 294 -9.59 20.01 -1.39
CA GLY A 294 -9.43 21.45 -1.41
C GLY A 294 -10.80 22.11 -1.43
N SER A 295 -11.28 22.57 -0.28
CA SER A 295 -12.46 23.43 -0.23
C SER A 295 -12.07 24.82 -0.74
N GLY A 296 -12.51 25.13 -1.96
CA GLY A 296 -12.47 26.47 -2.52
C GLY A 296 -13.31 27.43 -1.67
N ILE A 297 -12.73 28.59 -1.39
CA ILE A 297 -13.40 29.75 -0.83
C ILE A 297 -14.31 30.31 -1.93
N GLY A 298 -15.60 30.48 -1.63
CA GLY A 298 -16.58 31.10 -2.51
C GLY A 298 -17.42 32.10 -1.73
N SER A 299 -17.33 33.36 -2.18
CA SER A 299 -18.05 34.61 -1.82
C SER A 299 -17.95 35.11 -0.39
#